data_AF-A0AAW1N4L0-F1
#
_entry.id   AF-A0AAW1N4L0-F1
#
_cell.length_a   1.000
_cell.length_b   1.000
_cell.length_c   1.000
_cell.angle_alpha   90.00
_cell.angle_beta   90.00
_cell.angle_gamma   90.00
#
_symmetry.space_group_name_H-M   'P 1'
#
loop_
_entity.id
_entity.type
_entity.pdbx_description
1 polymer ?
#
loop_
_entity_poly.entity_id
_entity_poly.type
_entity_poly.pdbx_seq_one_letter_code
_entity_poly.pdbx_strand_id
1 'polypeptide(L)'
;MMCEIHGQFLQLNLKQQVHNYKIFYTRKAQETKRNYNDNFINQSDNKSKAEWAVINKKPRYTNKNIALQHYGQNVSKQEEVANILNEFVFVSVGTMQGIPSPSYASQDSNNAGSLYFQPVTTEAIISTVRKLGN
;
A
#
# COMPACT_ATOMS: atom_id res chain seq x y z
N MET A 1 3.06 47.48 28.48
CA MET A 1 4.21 46.56 28.38
C MET A 1 4.07 45.28 29.22
N MET A 2 3.86 45.31 30.55
CA MET A 2 3.66 44.06 31.35
C MET A 2 2.37 43.28 31.00
N CYS A 3 1.25 43.96 30.69
CA CYS A 3 -0.01 43.29 30.33
C CYS A 3 0.02 42.58 28.96
N GLU A 4 0.84 43.06 28.02
CA GLU A 4 0.92 42.49 26.66
C GLU A 4 1.70 41.18 26.65
N ILE A 5 2.76 41.09 27.46
CA ILE A 5 3.58 39.88 27.63
C ILE A 5 2.73 38.77 28.28
N HIS A 6 1.91 39.11 29.27
CA HIS A 6 1.01 38.16 29.94
C HIS A 6 -0.09 37.64 29.00
N GLY A 7 -0.66 38.51 28.15
CA GLY A 7 -1.66 38.14 27.14
C GLY A 7 -1.09 37.21 26.05
N GLN A 8 0.14 37.46 25.59
CA GLN A 8 0.82 36.60 24.61
C GLN A 8 1.17 35.21 25.18
N PHE A 9 1.61 35.15 26.45
CA PHE A 9 1.92 33.88 27.13
C PHE A 9 0.67 33.00 27.32
N LEU A 10 -0.46 33.59 27.71
CA LEU A 10 -1.75 32.88 27.82
C LEU A 10 -2.22 32.32 26.47
N GLN A 11 -2.09 33.09 25.38
CA GLN A 11 -2.45 32.62 24.04
C GLN A 11 -1.57 31.48 23.52
N LEU A 12 -0.26 31.52 23.78
CA LEU A 12 0.67 30.44 23.43
C LEU A 12 0.33 29.14 24.16
N ASN A 13 -0.02 29.24 25.45
CA ASN A 13 -0.38 28.09 26.27
C ASN A 13 -1.72 27.46 25.81
N LEU A 14 -2.71 28.29 25.46
CA LEU A 14 -3.98 27.83 24.87
C LEU A 14 -3.77 27.14 23.51
N LYS A 15 -2.95 27.71 22.62
CA LYS A 15 -2.61 27.10 21.33
C LYS A 15 -1.94 25.73 21.51
N GLN A 16 -1.01 25.62 22.46
CA GLN A 16 -0.34 24.36 22.77
C GLN A 16 -1.33 23.31 23.31
N GLN A 17 -2.23 23.71 24.20
CA GLN A 17 -3.25 22.80 24.74
C GLN A 17 -4.22 22.32 23.65
N VAL A 18 -4.69 23.20 22.77
CA VAL A 18 -5.55 22.82 21.63
C VAL A 18 -4.81 21.87 20.69
N HIS A 19 -3.52 22.12 20.43
CA HIS A 19 -2.69 21.23 19.61
C HIS A 19 -2.56 19.84 20.22
N ASN A 20 -2.26 19.76 21.53
CA ASN A 20 -2.15 18.50 22.25
C ASN A 20 -3.48 17.74 22.25
N TYR A 21 -4.60 18.42 22.46
CA TYR A 21 -5.94 17.84 22.37
C TYR A 21 -6.25 17.31 20.97
N LYS A 22 -5.89 18.07 19.92
CA LYS A 22 -6.05 17.64 18.53
C LYS A 22 -5.26 16.37 18.23
N ILE A 23 -4.01 16.28 18.70
CA ILE A 23 -3.19 15.07 18.56
C ILE A 23 -3.83 13.89 19.28
N PHE A 24 -4.23 14.09 20.53
CA PHE A 24 -4.87 13.04 21.34
C PHE A 24 -6.14 12.51 20.66
N TYR A 25 -7.02 13.42 20.23
CA TYR A 25 -8.26 13.06 19.54
C TYR A 25 -7.98 12.32 18.22
N THR A 26 -7.00 12.79 17.45
CA THR A 26 -6.60 12.14 16.19
C THR A 26 -6.12 10.71 16.44
N ARG A 27 -5.27 10.50 17.46
CA ARG A 27 -4.80 9.17 17.86
C ARG A 27 -5.96 8.28 18.28
N LYS A 28 -6.87 8.78 19.12
CA LYS A 28 -8.06 8.03 19.55
C LYS A 28 -8.97 7.66 18.37
N ALA A 29 -9.19 8.58 17.44
CA ALA A 29 -9.98 8.31 16.24
C ALA A 29 -9.34 7.22 15.36
N GLN A 30 -8.01 7.24 15.20
CA GLN A 30 -7.27 6.21 14.47
C GLN A 30 -7.34 4.84 15.15
N GLU A 31 -7.19 4.80 16.48
CA GLU A 31 -7.31 3.59 17.29
C GLU A 31 -8.71 2.98 17.18
N THR A 32 -9.76 3.78 17.36
CA THR A 32 -11.16 3.31 17.22
C THR A 32 -11.43 2.78 15.82
N LYS A 33 -10.94 3.48 14.77
CA LYS A 33 -11.09 3.02 13.39
C LYS A 33 -10.36 1.70 13.14
N ARG A 34 -9.16 1.53 13.71
CA ARG A 34 -8.41 0.28 13.63
C ARG A 34 -9.19 -0.85 14.28
N ASN A 35 -9.63 -0.67 15.52
CA ASN A 35 -10.38 -1.69 16.26
C ASN A 35 -11.67 -2.10 15.54
N TYR A 36 -12.38 -1.13 14.94
CA TYR A 36 -13.54 -1.41 14.10
C TYR A 36 -13.18 -2.27 12.89
N ASN A 37 -12.12 -1.92 12.16
CA ASN A 37 -11.68 -2.67 10.99
C ASN A 37 -11.22 -4.09 11.35
N ASP A 38 -10.46 -4.24 12.44
CA ASP A 38 -9.96 -5.53 12.92
C ASP A 38 -11.15 -6.43 13.31
N ASN A 39 -12.15 -5.88 14.01
CA ASN A 39 -13.38 -6.61 14.33
C ASN A 39 -14.17 -7.01 13.08
N PHE A 40 -14.30 -6.10 12.10
CA PHE A 40 -14.98 -6.39 10.83
C PHE A 40 -14.30 -7.51 10.05
N ILE A 41 -12.96 -7.53 10.01
CA ILE A 41 -12.20 -8.61 9.35
C ILE A 41 -12.36 -9.92 10.10
N ASN A 42 -12.29 -9.90 11.43
CA ASN A 42 -12.41 -11.09 12.27
C ASN A 42 -13.80 -11.73 12.22
N GLN A 43 -14.86 -10.92 12.08
CA GLN A 43 -16.24 -11.38 11.97
C GLN A 43 -16.65 -11.81 10.56
N SER A 44 -15.81 -11.59 9.55
CA SER A 44 -16.11 -11.94 8.16
C SER A 44 -15.81 -13.41 7.87
N ASP A 45 -16.73 -14.10 7.21
CA ASP A 45 -16.52 -15.46 6.71
C ASP A 45 -15.36 -15.54 5.70
N ASN A 46 -15.15 -14.47 4.92
CA ASN A 46 -14.05 -14.33 3.99
C ASN A 46 -13.13 -13.18 4.42
N LYS A 47 -12.02 -13.54 5.07
CA LYS A 47 -11.04 -12.59 5.62
C LYS A 47 -10.37 -11.78 4.51
N SER A 48 -9.94 -12.43 3.44
CA SER A 48 -9.25 -11.77 2.32
C SER A 48 -10.14 -10.74 1.62
N LYS A 49 -11.43 -11.04 1.42
CA LYS A 49 -12.39 -10.07 0.87
C LYS A 49 -12.65 -8.90 1.82
N ALA A 50 -12.70 -9.15 3.12
CA ALA A 50 -12.88 -8.11 4.13
C ALA A 50 -11.67 -7.17 4.23
N GLU A 51 -10.45 -7.72 4.17
CA GLU A 51 -9.21 -6.93 4.11
C GLU A 51 -9.20 -5.99 2.90
N TRP A 52 -9.53 -6.51 1.72
CA TRP A 52 -9.66 -5.70 0.50
C TRP A 52 -10.73 -4.62 0.62
N ALA A 53 -11.86 -4.92 1.26
CA ALA A 53 -12.90 -3.92 1.51
C ALA A 53 -12.41 -2.79 2.44
N VAL A 54 -11.60 -3.10 3.46
CA VAL A 54 -11.00 -2.09 4.34
C VAL A 54 -9.97 -1.23 3.60
N ILE A 55 -9.15 -1.84 2.73
CA ILE A 55 -8.16 -1.13 1.91
C ILE A 55 -8.85 -0.15 0.95
N ASN A 56 -9.88 -0.62 0.24
CA ASN A 56 -10.62 0.17 -0.76
C ASN A 56 -11.45 1.32 -0.14
N LYS A 57 -11.81 1.22 1.14
CA LYS A 57 -12.49 2.29 1.88
C LYS A 57 -11.55 3.42 2.33
N LYS A 58 -10.22 3.25 2.24
CA LYS A 58 -9.31 4.37 2.51
C LYS A 58 -9.53 5.43 1.45
N PRO A 59 -9.64 6.72 1.82
CA PRO A 59 -9.73 7.78 0.83
C PRO A 59 -8.55 7.61 -0.11
N ARG A 60 -8.84 7.43 -1.41
CA ARG A 60 -7.81 7.53 -2.44
C ARG A 60 -7.25 8.93 -2.27
N TYR A 61 -6.04 9.04 -1.73
CA TYR A 61 -5.31 10.29 -1.78
C TYR A 61 -5.31 10.68 -3.26
N THR A 62 -5.99 11.77 -3.59
CA THR A 62 -5.93 12.36 -4.92
C THR A 62 -4.45 12.59 -5.17
N ASN A 63 -3.90 11.75 -6.05
CA ASN A 63 -2.49 11.60 -6.28
C ASN A 63 -1.96 12.96 -6.76
N LYS A 64 -1.46 13.79 -5.85
CA LYS A 64 -0.71 14.98 -6.21
C LYS A 64 0.62 14.45 -6.67
N ASN A 65 0.73 14.22 -7.99
CA ASN A 65 1.95 13.98 -8.75
C ASN A 65 3.17 13.71 -7.85
N ILE A 66 3.30 12.46 -7.39
CA ILE A 66 4.51 12.02 -6.69
C ILE A 66 5.58 11.98 -7.77
N ALA A 67 6.25 13.12 -7.98
CA ALA A 67 7.45 13.17 -8.79
C ALA A 67 8.56 12.50 -7.99
N LEU A 68 9.04 11.36 -8.47
CA LEU A 68 10.21 10.69 -7.93
C LEU A 68 11.44 11.52 -8.32
N GLN A 69 12.22 11.97 -7.35
CA GLN A 69 13.48 12.64 -7.64
C GLN A 69 14.56 11.58 -7.89
N HIS A 70 15.04 11.47 -9.12
CA HIS A 70 16.05 10.51 -9.54
C HIS A 70 17.18 11.24 -10.28
N TYR A 71 18.42 11.13 -9.79
CA TYR A 71 19.60 11.87 -10.29
C TYR A 71 19.35 13.38 -10.52
N GLY A 72 18.63 14.04 -9.61
CA GLY A 72 18.34 15.47 -9.70
C GLY A 72 17.21 15.85 -10.65
N GLN A 73 16.58 14.89 -11.32
CA GLN A 73 15.40 15.11 -12.16
C GLN A 73 14.12 14.65 -11.49
N ASN A 74 13.02 15.37 -11.71
CA ASN A 74 11.69 15.02 -11.22
C ASN A 74 10.98 14.12 -12.24
N VAL A 75 10.87 12.84 -11.94
CA VAL A 75 10.23 11.83 -12.77
C VAL A 75 8.78 11.66 -12.32
N SER A 76 7.84 12.08 -13.16
CA SER A 76 6.40 12.06 -12.83
C SER A 76 5.59 11.05 -13.64
N LYS A 77 6.16 10.49 -14.71
CA LYS A 77 5.51 9.48 -15.53
C LYS A 77 5.62 8.11 -14.85
N GLN A 78 4.50 7.40 -14.81
CA GLN A 78 4.37 6.13 -14.09
C GLN A 78 5.30 5.03 -14.63
N GLU A 79 5.46 4.95 -15.95
CA GLU A 79 6.34 3.99 -16.61
C GLU A 79 7.82 4.21 -16.26
N GLU A 80 8.25 5.46 -16.26
CA GLU A 80 9.63 5.84 -15.92
C GLU A 80 9.92 5.55 -14.43
N VAL A 81 8.96 5.81 -13.53
CA VAL A 81 9.07 5.44 -12.11
C VAL A 81 9.17 3.92 -11.93
N ALA A 82 8.37 3.14 -12.65
CA ALA A 82 8.42 1.67 -12.58
C ALA A 82 9.78 1.13 -13.05
N ASN A 83 10.34 1.68 -14.12
CA ASN A 83 11.64 1.28 -14.64
C ASN A 83 12.76 1.58 -13.64
N ILE A 84 12.75 2.75 -13.00
CA ILE A 84 13.74 3.12 -11.96
C ILE A 84 13.68 2.16 -10.78
N LEU A 85 12.47 1.78 -10.33
CA LEU A 85 12.32 0.82 -9.24
C LEU A 85 12.80 -0.58 -9.62
N ASN A 86 12.51 -1.02 -10.85
CA ASN A 86 12.99 -2.30 -11.36
C ASN A 86 14.52 -2.33 -11.46
N GLU A 87 15.13 -1.26 -11.94
CA GLU A 87 16.59 -1.10 -12.00
C GLU A 87 17.18 -1.10 -10.59
N PHE A 88 16.58 -0.36 -9.65
CA PHE A 88 17.01 -0.37 -8.25
C PHE A 88 16.97 -1.79 -7.68
N VAL A 89 15.89 -2.54 -7.88
CA VAL A 89 15.78 -3.94 -7.43
C VAL A 89 16.84 -4.79 -8.10
N PHE A 90 17.06 -4.65 -9.41
CA PHE A 90 18.08 -5.42 -10.13
C PHE A 90 19.50 -5.13 -9.62
N VAL A 91 19.81 -3.87 -9.32
CA VAL A 91 21.13 -3.45 -8.80
C VAL A 91 21.31 -3.84 -7.34
N SER A 92 20.29 -3.64 -6.49
CA SER A 92 20.35 -3.95 -5.06
C SER A 92 20.28 -5.46 -4.79
N VAL A 93 19.60 -6.22 -5.64
CA VAL A 93 19.52 -7.69 -5.58
C VAL A 93 20.63 -8.35 -6.40
N GLY A 94 21.28 -7.61 -7.32
CA GLY A 94 22.37 -8.06 -8.21
C GLY A 94 23.70 -8.42 -7.51
N THR A 95 23.73 -8.47 -6.19
CA THR A 95 24.84 -9.07 -5.41
C THR A 95 24.48 -10.42 -4.77
N MET A 96 23.27 -10.95 -4.99
CA MET A 96 22.95 -12.35 -4.65
C MET A 96 23.28 -13.26 -5.84
N GLN A 97 24.53 -13.71 -5.92
CA GLN A 97 24.87 -14.91 -6.69
C GLN A 97 23.99 -16.06 -6.20
N GLY A 98 22.99 -16.46 -6.99
CA GLY A 98 22.11 -17.60 -6.67
C GLY A 98 20.62 -17.38 -6.86
N ILE A 99 20.16 -16.20 -7.26
CA ILE A 99 18.76 -16.05 -7.67
C ILE A 99 18.63 -16.62 -9.08
N PRO A 100 17.84 -17.68 -9.30
CA PRO A 100 17.59 -18.16 -10.65
C PRO A 100 17.03 -16.97 -11.44
N SER A 101 17.63 -16.70 -12.60
CA SER A 101 17.05 -15.81 -13.61
C SER A 101 15.54 -16.08 -13.63
N PRO A 102 14.65 -15.06 -13.63
CA PRO A 102 13.22 -15.27 -13.71
C PRO A 102 12.88 -15.84 -15.10
N SER A 103 13.20 -17.11 -15.26
CA SER A 103 12.57 -18.04 -16.14
C SER A 103 11.15 -18.12 -15.61
N TYR A 104 10.25 -17.37 -16.22
CA TYR A 104 8.81 -17.57 -16.10
C TYR A 104 8.36 -18.99 -16.55
N ALA A 105 9.30 -19.92 -16.76
CA ALA A 105 9.11 -21.26 -17.29
C ALA A 105 9.44 -22.39 -16.30
N SER A 106 9.70 -22.12 -15.02
CA SER A 106 9.68 -23.19 -14.01
C SER A 106 8.23 -23.48 -13.61
N GLN A 107 7.66 -24.52 -14.20
CA GLN A 107 6.41 -25.14 -13.76
C GLN A 107 6.58 -25.69 -12.34
N ASP A 108 6.33 -24.87 -11.32
CA ASP A 108 6.06 -25.40 -9.98
C ASP A 108 4.58 -25.82 -9.92
N SER A 109 4.36 -27.12 -10.05
CA SER A 109 3.03 -27.77 -10.06
C SER A 109 2.28 -27.71 -8.72
N ASN A 110 2.86 -27.11 -7.67
CA ASN A 110 2.33 -27.15 -6.31
C ASN A 110 1.89 -25.79 -5.73
N ASN A 111 1.78 -24.74 -6.54
CA ASN A 111 1.33 -23.42 -6.05
C ASN A 111 -0.20 -23.23 -6.11
N ALA A 112 -0.96 -24.16 -5.53
CA ALA A 112 -2.43 -24.09 -5.45
C ALA A 112 -2.97 -22.92 -4.58
N GLY A 113 -2.10 -22.24 -3.84
CA GLY A 113 -2.45 -21.10 -2.96
C GLY A 113 -1.77 -19.79 -3.31
N SER A 114 -1.13 -19.68 -4.49
CA SER A 114 -0.37 -18.50 -4.86
C SER A 114 -1.25 -17.44 -5.54
N LEU A 115 -1.04 -16.17 -5.17
CA LEU A 115 -1.75 -15.00 -5.73
C LEU A 115 -1.23 -14.60 -7.13
N TYR A 116 -0.23 -15.31 -7.66
CA TYR A 116 0.37 -15.01 -8.96
C TYR A 116 -0.42 -15.67 -10.09
N PHE A 117 -0.66 -14.92 -11.15
CA PHE A 117 -1.20 -15.44 -12.40
C PHE A 117 -0.22 -16.48 -12.96
N GLN A 118 -0.66 -17.73 -13.01
CA GLN A 118 0.06 -18.76 -13.75
C GLN A 118 -0.04 -18.45 -15.24
N PRO A 119 1.06 -18.52 -16.02
CA PRO A 119 0.96 -18.47 -17.47
C PRO A 119 0.09 -19.65 -17.93
N VAL A 120 -1.08 -19.36 -18.51
CA VAL A 120 -2.00 -20.37 -19.01
C VAL A 120 -1.70 -20.59 -20.50
N THR A 121 -1.45 -21.84 -20.89
CA THR A 121 -1.28 -22.15 -22.31
C THR A 121 -2.63 -22.14 -23.04
N THR A 122 -2.60 -21.93 -24.35
CA THR A 122 -3.79 -21.95 -25.22
C THR A 122 -4.58 -23.25 -25.08
N GLU A 123 -3.91 -24.37 -24.90
CA GLU A 123 -4.53 -25.70 -24.79
C GLU A 123 -5.30 -25.83 -23.47
N ALA A 124 -4.76 -25.27 -22.37
CA ALA A 124 -5.41 -25.27 -21.07
C ALA A 124 -6.69 -24.43 -21.08
N ILE A 125 -6.67 -23.26 -21.74
CA ILE A 125 -7.86 -22.42 -21.95
C ILE A 125 -8.92 -23.20 -22.73
N ILE A 126 -8.55 -23.79 -23.88
CA ILE A 126 -9.47 -24.55 -24.73
C ILE A 126 -10.09 -25.72 -23.96
N SER A 127 -9.30 -26.44 -23.17
CA SER A 127 -9.78 -27.56 -22.35
C SER A 127 -10.82 -27.11 -21.30
N THR A 128 -10.59 -25.93 -20.70
CA THR A 128 -11.48 -25.38 -19.67
C THR A 128 -12.79 -24.91 -20.28
N VAL A 129 -12.73 -24.21 -21.42
CA VAL A 129 -13.92 -23.77 -22.16
C VAL A 129 -14.77 -24.96 -22.59
N ARG A 130 -14.15 -26.05 -23.08
CA ARG A 130 -14.89 -27.28 -23.44
C ARG A 130 -15.57 -27.93 -22.24
N LYS A 131 -14.95 -27.92 -21.05
CA LYS A 131 -15.56 -28.44 -19.82
C LYS A 131 -16.76 -27.64 -19.34
N LEU A 132 -16.82 -26.36 -19.66
CA LEU A 132 -17.93 -25.46 -19.28
C LEU A 132 -19.07 -25.43 -20.31
N GLY A 133 -18.81 -25.91 -21.54
CA GLY A 133 -19.80 -25.99 -22.63
C GLY A 133 -20.56 -27.31 -22.71
N ASN A 134 -20.26 -28.27 -21.82
CA ASN A 134 -21.08 -29.46 -21.54
C ASN A 134 -21.87 -29.24 -20.25
#